data_AF-A0A536TRF8-F1
#
_entry.id   AF-A0A536TRF8-F1
#
_cell.length_a   1.000
_cell.length_b   1.000
_cell.length_c   1.000
_cell.angle_alpha   90.00
_cell.angle_beta   90.00
_cell.angle_gamma   90.00
#
_symmetry.space_group_name_H-M   'P 1'
#
loop_
_entity.id
_entity.type
_entity.pdbx_description
1 polymer ?
#
loop_
_entity_poly.entity_id
_entity_poly.type
_entity_poly.pdbx_seq_one_letter_code
_entity_poly.pdbx_strand_id
1 'polypeptide(L)' 'MFDFVSKHKRLLQFVLALMIVPPFAFWGIQWTQRERAGVGEVASVGGQKITEQEFGEALRQQQERLRGMLGRNFD' A
#
# COMPACT_ATOMS: atom_id res chain seq x y z
N MET A 1 45.43 6.36 -15.68
CA MET A 1 44.38 6.04 -14.68
C MET A 1 42.98 6.06 -15.29
N PHE A 2 42.67 7.03 -16.17
CA PHE A 2 41.36 7.12 -16.84
C PHE A 2 41.11 6.09 -17.96
N ASP A 3 42.18 5.50 -18.53
CA ASP A 3 42.08 4.47 -19.59
C ASP A 3 41.33 3.21 -19.18
N PHE A 4 41.33 2.88 -17.89
CA PHE A 4 40.64 1.68 -17.41
C PHE A 4 39.12 1.83 -17.51
N VAL A 5 38.63 3.05 -17.25
CA VAL A 5 37.21 3.44 -17.33
C VAL A 5 36.74 3.51 -18.77
N SER A 6 37.54 4.08 -19.68
CA SER A 6 37.19 4.19 -21.09
C SER A 6 37.22 2.85 -21.82
N LYS A 7 38.15 1.95 -21.46
CA LYS A 7 38.28 0.62 -22.06
C LYS A 7 37.17 -0.35 -21.63
N HIS A 8 36.65 -0.23 -20.42
CA HIS A 8 35.65 -1.14 -19.86
C HIS A 8 34.31 -0.46 -19.53
N LYS A 9 33.88 0.52 -20.35
CA LYS A 9 32.60 1.23 -20.13
C LYS A 9 31.41 0.29 -19.93
N ARG A 10 31.33 -0.81 -20.68
CA ARG A 10 30.25 -1.80 -20.53
C ARG A 10 30.32 -2.53 -19.18
N LEU A 11 31.51 -2.94 -18.74
CA LEU A 11 31.71 -3.57 -17.44
C LEU A 11 31.31 -2.62 -16.31
N LEU A 12 31.74 -1.36 -16.41
CA LEU A 12 31.41 -0.33 -15.42
C LEU A 12 29.91 -0.04 -15.38
N GLN A 13 29.24 -0.02 -16.54
CA GLN A 13 27.78 0.08 -16.63
C GLN A 13 27.07 -1.12 -15.99
N PHE A 14 27.57 -2.34 -16.21
CA PHE A 14 27.02 -3.53 -15.56
C PHE A 14 27.17 -3.48 -14.04
N VAL A 15 28.35 -3.09 -13.53
CA VAL A 15 28.59 -2.95 -12.08
C VAL A 15 27.71 -1.85 -11.49
N LEU A 16 27.57 -0.72 -12.17
CA LEU A 16 26.73 0.39 -11.74
C LEU A 16 25.25 -0.01 -11.74
N ALA A 17 24.78 -0.69 -12.78
CA ALA A 17 23.42 -1.21 -12.84
C ALA A 17 23.18 -2.26 -11.74
N LEU A 18 24.13 -3.18 -11.51
CA LEU A 18 24.03 -4.18 -10.46
C LEU A 18 24.01 -3.55 -9.06
N MET A 19 24.62 -2.38 -8.87
CA MET A 19 24.59 -1.66 -7.60
C MET A 19 23.29 -0.84 -7.41
N ILE A 20 22.75 -0.26 -8.48
CA ILE A 20 21.55 0.61 -8.42
C ILE A 20 20.25 -0.20 -8.56
N VAL A 21 20.18 -1.18 -9.46
CA VAL A 21 18.94 -1.90 -9.78
C VAL A 21 18.36 -2.66 -8.58
N PRO A 22 19.13 -3.38 -7.74
CA PRO A 22 18.54 -4.16 -6.65
C PRO A 22 17.82 -3.28 -5.61
N PRO A 23 18.40 -2.17 -5.12
CA PRO A 23 17.66 -1.29 -4.23
C PRO A 23 16.32 -0.82 -4.80
N PHE A 24 16.28 -0.38 -6.05
CA PHE A 24 15.06 0.11 -6.68
C PHE A 24 14.07 -1.02 -7.01
N ALA A 25 14.55 -2.22 -7.36
CA ALA A 25 13.71 -3.38 -7.63
C ALA A 25 13.07 -3.95 -6.35
N PHE A 26 13.84 -4.07 -5.27
CA PHE A 26 13.35 -4.61 -4.00
C PHE A 26 12.54 -3.58 -3.20
N TRP A 27 13.00 -2.32 -3.10
CA TRP A 27 12.27 -1.27 -2.36
C TRP A 27 11.18 -0.55 -3.17
N GLY A 28 11.24 -0.52 -4.51
CA GLY A 28 10.26 0.19 -5.34
C GLY A 28 8.90 -0.52 -5.45
N ILE A 29 8.89 -1.86 -5.44
CA ILE A 29 7.65 -2.65 -5.58
C ILE A 29 6.88 -2.70 -4.24
N GLN A 30 7.57 -2.68 -3.11
CA GLN A 30 6.90 -2.63 -1.80
C GLN A 30 6.24 -1.27 -1.50
N TRP A 31 6.66 -0.19 -2.17
CA TRP A 31 6.07 1.14 -1.98
C TRP A 31 4.74 1.25 -2.73
N THR A 32 4.65 0.73 -3.96
CA THR A 32 3.37 0.67 -4.69
C THR A 32 2.32 -0.19 -3.99
N GLN A 33 2.71 -1.26 -3.30
CA GLN A 33 1.76 -2.06 -2.50
C GLN A 33 1.34 -1.36 -1.19
N ARG A 34 2.22 -0.59 -0.55
CA ARG A 34 1.86 0.22 0.63
C ARG A 34 0.99 1.41 0.28
N GLU A 35 1.20 2.02 -0.88
CA GLU A 35 0.36 3.11 -1.36
C GLU A 35 -0.96 2.65 -1.96
N ARG A 36 -1.01 1.53 -2.67
CA ARG A 36 -2.28 0.95 -3.14
C ARG A 36 -3.11 0.35 -2.02
N ALA A 37 -2.49 -0.11 -0.94
CA ALA A 37 -3.19 -0.40 0.30
C ALA A 37 -3.73 0.87 0.96
N GLY A 38 -3.02 2.01 0.87
CA GLY A 38 -3.46 3.29 1.42
C GLY A 38 -4.57 4.00 0.64
N VAL A 39 -4.84 3.62 -0.62
CA VAL A 39 -6.01 4.11 -1.38
C VAL A 39 -7.22 3.27 -1.00
N GLY A 40 -7.78 3.54 0.17
CA GLY A 40 -9.05 2.95 0.61
C GLY A 40 -8.97 2.04 1.83
N GLU A 41 -7.82 1.88 2.49
CA GLU A 41 -7.75 1.24 3.83
C GLU A 41 -7.89 2.33 4.91
N VAL A 42 -9.00 2.29 5.66
CA VAL A 42 -9.28 3.27 6.74
C VAL A 42 -8.62 2.91 8.06
N ALA A 43 -8.44 1.61 8.31
CA ALA A 43 -7.84 1.10 9.53
C ALA A 43 -7.41 -0.36 9.36
N SER A 44 -6.46 -0.80 10.18
CA SER A 44 -6.19 -2.22 10.38
C SER A 44 -6.47 -2.61 11.84
N VAL A 45 -7.24 -3.66 12.05
CA VAL A 45 -7.58 -4.19 13.38
C VAL A 45 -7.13 -5.64 13.45
N GLY A 46 -6.25 -5.98 14.40
CA GLY A 46 -5.76 -7.35 14.58
C GLY A 46 -5.02 -7.94 13.36
N GLY A 47 -4.48 -7.11 12.47
CA GLY A 47 -3.81 -7.54 11.24
C GLY A 47 -4.72 -7.75 10.03
N GLN A 48 -6.04 -7.54 10.18
CA GLN A 48 -6.97 -7.45 9.06
C GLN A 48 -7.08 -6.01 8.59
N LYS A 49 -7.14 -5.81 7.28
CA LYS A 49 -7.27 -4.51 6.64
C LYS A 49 -8.75 -4.21 6.45
N ILE A 50 -9.21 -3.04 6.87
CA ILE A 50 -10.59 -2.61 6.70
C ILE A 50 -10.63 -1.57 5.60
N THR A 51 -11.42 -1.84 4.56
CA THR A 51 -11.61 -0.91 3.45
C THR A 51 -12.64 0.19 3.77
N GLU A 52 -12.58 1.32 3.06
CA GLU A 52 -13.57 2.40 3.15
C GLU A 52 -14.99 1.90 2.87
N GLN A 53 -15.13 0.97 1.91
CA GLN A 53 -16.41 0.37 1.56
C GLN A 53 -16.98 -0.47 2.72
N GLU A 54 -16.18 -1.38 3.28
CA GLU A 54 -16.60 -2.24 4.40
C GLU A 54 -16.96 -1.42 5.64
N PHE A 55 -16.19 -0.37 5.92
CA PHE A 55 -16.47 0.54 7.02
C PHE A 55 -17.80 1.28 6.82
N GLY A 56 -18.06 1.79 5.61
CA GLY A 56 -19.32 2.45 5.28
C GLY A 56 -20.54 1.55 5.40
N GLU A 57 -20.43 0.30 4.94
CA GLU A 57 -21.50 -0.71 5.05
C GLU A 57 -21.78 -1.07 6.52
N ALA A 58 -20.73 -1.32 7.31
CA ALA A 58 -20.84 -1.61 8.74
C ALA A 58 -21.48 -0.45 9.51
N LEU A 59 -21.08 0.78 9.21
CA LEU A 59 -21.62 1.98 9.83
C LEU A 59 -23.12 2.16 9.50
N ARG A 60 -23.54 1.91 8.25
CA ARG A 60 -24.96 1.92 7.87
C ARG A 60 -25.78 0.89 8.64
N GLN A 61 -25.29 -0.34 8.75
CA GLN A 61 -25.98 -1.38 9.50
C GLN A 61 -26.13 -1.00 10.98
N GLN A 62 -25.11 -0.37 11.57
CA GLN A 62 -25.18 0.09 12.96
C GLN A 62 -26.25 1.18 13.13
N GLN A 63 -26.31 2.15 12.21
CA GLN A 63 -27.35 3.18 12.21
C GLN A 63 -28.76 2.58 12.04
N GLU A 64 -28.91 1.58 11.18
CA GLU A 64 -30.19 0.92 10.94
C GLU A 64 -30.68 0.13 12.16
N ARG A 65 -29.76 -0.55 12.87
CA ARG A 65 -30.06 -1.20 14.16
C ARG A 65 -30.54 -0.20 15.20
N LEU A 66 -29.86 0.94 15.33
CA LEU A 66 -30.25 2.01 16.26
C LEU A 66 -31.63 2.58 15.91
N ARG A 67 -31.90 2.80 14.61
CA ARG A 67 -33.22 3.22 14.12
C ARG A 67 -34.30 2.18 14.40
N GLY A 68 -34.02 0.89 14.24
CA GLY A 68 -34.96 -0.18 14.55
C GLY A 68 -35.28 -0.32 16.04
N MET A 69 -34.32 -0.02 16.92
CA MET A 69 -34.53 0.01 18.38
C MET A 69 -35.33 1.23 18.81
N LEU A 70 -35.00 2.42 18.27
CA LEU A 70 -35.70 3.66 18.60
C LEU A 70 -37.11 3.67 18.01
N GLY A 71 -37.29 3.27 16.75
CA GLY A 71 -38.58 3.23 16.07
C GLY A 71 -39.58 2.23 16.68
N ARG A 72 -39.10 1.16 17.34
CA ARG A 72 -39.96 0.22 18.08
C ARG A 72 -40.44 0.78 19.44
N ASN A 73 -39.81 1.84 19.94
CA ASN A 73 -40.21 2.50 21.19
C ASN A 73 -41.16 3.68 20.96
N PHE A 74 -41.58 3.96 19.72
CA PHE A 74 -42.47 5.07 19.35
C PHE A 74 -43.89 4.62 18.93
N ASP A 75 -44.26 3.36 19.12
CA ASP A 75 -45.63 2.81 19.02
C ASP A 75 -46.01 2.21 20.38
#